data_AF-A0A0X3NUY9-F1
#
_entry.id   AF-A0A0X3NUY9-F1
#
_cell.length_a   1.000
_cell.length_b   1.000
_cell.length_c   1.000
_cell.angle_alpha   90.00
_cell.angle_beta   90.00
_cell.angle_gamma   90.00
#
_symmetry.space_group_name_H-M   'P 1'
#
loop_
_entity.id
_entity.type
_entity.pdbx_description
1 polymer ?
#
loop_
_entity_poly.entity_id
_entity_poly.type
_entity_poly.pdbx_seq_one_letter_code
_entity_poly.pdbx_strand_id
1 'polypeptide(L)'
;MDDVFDNAKSFRSIELELADLEWRRNVRSIALSGEREGIYAGFEIQLQKAFDKGLCAGFDAVKKLAELRGRLMAVKGPICDRTVDLGPISEINEVERQIIAEVSRHPRQSGNNNDSNFMRSLDTRTLDLIEKVNRLLNTG
;
A
#
# COMPACT_ATOMS: atom_id res chain seq x y z
N MET A 1 -7.66 71.99 -32.27
CA MET A 1 -7.24 70.66 -32.77
C MET A 1 -6.19 70.17 -31.78
N ASP A 2 -6.60 69.65 -30.63
CA ASP A 2 -5.67 69.09 -29.61
C ASP A 2 -6.16 67.76 -28.99
N ASP A 3 -7.27 67.23 -29.48
CA ASP A 3 -8.07 66.24 -28.72
C ASP A 3 -7.76 64.79 -29.13
N VAL A 4 -6.88 64.60 -30.13
CA VAL A 4 -6.59 63.28 -30.73
C VAL A 4 -5.47 62.54 -29.98
N PHE A 5 -4.60 63.26 -29.27
CA PHE A 5 -3.45 62.66 -28.56
C PHE A 5 -3.73 62.31 -27.08
N ASP A 6 -4.80 62.82 -26.48
CA ASP A 6 -5.18 62.48 -25.10
C ASP A 6 -5.81 61.09 -24.97
N ASN A 7 -6.51 60.62 -26.00
CA ASN A 7 -7.04 59.25 -26.03
C ASN A 7 -5.94 58.18 -26.08
N ALA A 8 -4.81 58.44 -26.75
CA ALA A 8 -3.71 57.47 -26.83
C ALA A 8 -3.03 57.21 -25.47
N LYS A 9 -2.98 58.22 -24.59
CA LYS A 9 -2.52 58.05 -23.20
C LYS A 9 -3.52 57.23 -22.37
N SER A 10 -4.82 57.43 -22.60
CA SER A 10 -5.91 56.68 -21.97
C SER A 10 -5.94 55.20 -22.39
N PHE A 11 -5.72 54.88 -23.67
CA PHE A 11 -5.67 53.48 -24.12
C PHE A 11 -4.50 52.70 -23.49
N ARG A 12 -3.31 53.33 -23.41
CA ARG A 12 -2.14 52.69 -22.81
C ARG A 12 -2.29 52.45 -21.31
N SER A 13 -2.97 53.34 -20.58
CA SER A 13 -3.29 53.11 -19.17
C SER A 13 -4.32 52.00 -18.98
N ILE A 14 -5.33 51.92 -19.86
CA ILE A 14 -6.35 50.86 -19.84
C ILE A 14 -5.72 49.48 -20.14
N GLU A 15 -4.82 49.39 -21.12
CA GLU A 15 -4.08 48.15 -21.42
C GLU A 15 -3.21 47.69 -20.25
N LEU A 16 -2.56 48.62 -19.54
CA LEU A 16 -1.75 48.32 -18.36
C LEU A 16 -2.61 47.81 -17.20
N GLU A 17 -3.79 48.42 -16.98
CA GLU A 17 -4.74 47.96 -15.96
C GLU A 17 -5.31 46.58 -16.29
N LEU A 18 -5.64 46.32 -17.56
CA LEU A 18 -6.07 45.00 -18.03
C LEU A 18 -4.98 43.94 -17.83
N ALA A 19 -3.74 44.27 -18.17
CA ALA A 19 -2.60 43.39 -18.00
C ALA A 19 -2.34 43.08 -16.51
N ASP A 20 -2.44 44.07 -15.61
CA ASP A 20 -2.30 43.85 -14.17
C ASP A 20 -3.45 42.98 -13.61
N LEU A 21 -4.67 43.18 -14.09
CA LEU A 21 -5.82 42.38 -13.68
C LEU A 21 -5.69 40.92 -14.15
N GLU A 22 -5.24 40.71 -15.38
CA GLU A 22 -4.96 39.38 -15.93
C GLU A 22 -3.80 38.70 -15.21
N TRP A 23 -2.72 39.45 -14.92
CA TRP A 23 -1.60 38.97 -14.11
C TRP A 23 -2.06 38.49 -12.73
N ARG A 24 -2.85 39.29 -12.01
CA ARG A 24 -3.41 38.90 -10.70
C ARG A 24 -4.29 37.66 -10.79
N ARG A 25 -5.09 37.54 -11.86
CA ARG A 25 -5.93 36.35 -12.10
C ARG A 25 -5.07 35.11 -12.34
N ASN A 26 -4.01 35.23 -13.12
CA ASN A 26 -3.08 34.14 -13.41
C ASN A 26 -2.30 33.71 -12.16
N VAL A 27 -1.79 34.67 -11.37
CA VAL A 27 -1.12 34.39 -10.09
C VAL A 27 -2.05 33.62 -9.14
N ARG A 28 -3.32 34.04 -9.03
CA ARG A 28 -4.31 33.33 -8.22
C ARG A 28 -4.57 31.90 -8.73
N SER A 29 -4.69 31.73 -10.05
CA SER A 29 -4.90 30.43 -10.68
C SER A 29 -3.73 29.46 -10.42
N ILE A 30 -2.50 29.97 -10.52
CA ILE A 30 -1.28 29.20 -10.24
C ILE A 30 -1.23 28.81 -8.76
N ALA A 31 -1.54 29.74 -7.85
CA ALA A 31 -1.55 29.45 -6.41
C ALA A 31 -2.56 28.34 -6.05
N LEU A 32 -3.79 28.43 -6.57
CA LEU A 32 -4.81 27.40 -6.36
C LEU A 32 -4.42 26.05 -6.97
N SER A 33 -3.77 26.07 -8.13
CA SER A 33 -3.29 24.84 -8.78
C SER A 33 -2.17 24.18 -7.97
N GLY A 34 -1.22 24.97 -7.47
CA GLY A 34 -0.14 24.50 -6.62
C GLY A 34 -0.62 23.98 -5.26
N GLU A 35 -1.61 24.63 -4.65
CA GLU A 35 -2.25 24.13 -3.42
C GLU A 35 -2.91 22.77 -3.67
N ARG A 36 -3.67 22.65 -4.76
CA ARG A 36 -4.33 21.39 -5.15
C ARG A 36 -3.31 20.29 -5.42
N GLU A 37 -2.25 20.56 -6.18
CA GLU A 37 -1.16 19.60 -6.42
C GLU A 37 -0.45 19.19 -5.14
N GLY A 38 -0.18 20.13 -4.24
CA GLY A 38 0.41 19.84 -2.93
C GLY A 38 -0.47 18.90 -2.09
N ILE A 39 -1.78 19.11 -2.09
CA ILE A 39 -2.74 18.23 -1.41
C ILE A 39 -2.72 16.82 -2.04
N TYR A 40 -2.79 16.72 -3.36
CA TYR A 40 -2.76 15.42 -4.05
C TYR A 40 -1.45 14.66 -3.85
N ALA A 41 -0.31 15.34 -3.98
CA ALA A 41 1.00 14.74 -3.73
C ALA A 41 1.11 14.25 -2.27
N GLY A 42 0.57 15.01 -1.31
CA GLY A 42 0.48 14.59 0.08
C GLY A 42 -0.33 13.29 0.27
N PHE A 43 -1.49 13.19 -0.38
CA PHE A 43 -2.31 11.97 -0.35
C PHE A 43 -1.61 10.78 -1.02
N GLU A 44 -0.97 11.00 -2.16
CA GLU A 44 -0.27 9.95 -2.91
C GLU A 44 0.89 9.37 -2.09
N ILE A 45 1.69 10.22 -1.45
CA ILE A 45 2.78 9.78 -0.56
C ILE A 45 2.25 8.96 0.62
N GLN A 46 1.14 9.39 1.23
CA GLN A 46 0.54 8.64 2.34
C GLN A 46 -0.02 7.29 1.88
N LEU A 47 -0.68 7.26 0.72
CA LEU A 47 -1.21 6.04 0.14
C LEU A 47 -0.09 5.05 -0.18
N GLN A 48 0.99 5.54 -0.80
CA GLN A 48 2.16 4.71 -1.12
C GLN A 48 2.78 4.12 0.15
N LYS A 49 2.98 4.92 1.20
CA LYS A 49 3.51 4.42 2.48
C LYS A 49 2.65 3.33 3.12
N ALA A 50 1.32 3.49 3.07
CA ALA A 50 0.40 2.48 3.58
C ALA A 50 0.47 1.19 2.75
N PHE A 51 0.54 1.32 1.42
CA PHE A 51 0.70 0.21 0.51
C PHE A 51 2.01 -0.55 0.74
N ASP A 52 3.15 0.15 0.80
CA ASP A 52 4.47 -0.45 1.02
C ASP A 52 4.52 -1.21 2.34
N LYS A 53 3.95 -0.63 3.42
CA LYS A 53 3.87 -1.30 4.72
C LYS A 53 3.05 -2.59 4.65
N GLY A 54 1.89 -2.57 4.00
CA GLY A 54 1.04 -3.75 3.81
C GLY A 54 1.71 -4.81 2.94
N LEU A 55 2.40 -4.40 1.88
CA LEU A 55 3.10 -5.28 0.96
C LEU A 55 4.29 -5.98 1.63
N CYS A 56 5.14 -5.25 2.35
CA CYS A 56 6.26 -5.85 3.10
C CYS A 56 5.77 -6.84 4.16
N ALA A 57 4.77 -6.44 4.97
CA ALA A 57 4.23 -7.31 6.02
C ALA A 57 3.58 -8.57 5.45
N GLY A 58 2.79 -8.45 4.37
CA GLY A 58 2.19 -9.59 3.69
C GLY A 58 3.22 -10.50 3.05
N PHE A 59 4.23 -9.94 2.39
CA PHE A 59 5.28 -10.71 1.72
C PHE A 59 6.11 -11.54 2.72
N ASP A 60 6.51 -10.95 3.84
CA ASP A 60 7.29 -11.65 4.89
C ASP A 60 6.50 -12.80 5.52
N ALA A 61 5.20 -12.61 5.74
CA ALA A 61 4.32 -13.63 6.30
C ALA A 61 4.10 -14.81 5.34
N VAL A 62 3.81 -14.53 4.05
CA VAL A 62 3.60 -15.56 3.04
C VAL A 62 4.89 -16.30 2.69
N LYS A 63 6.04 -15.61 2.69
CA LYS A 63 7.35 -16.24 2.44
C LYS A 63 7.64 -17.36 3.43
N LYS A 64 7.44 -17.13 4.73
CA LYS A 64 7.65 -18.16 5.78
C LYS A 64 6.75 -19.38 5.56
N LEU A 65 5.50 -19.17 5.16
CA LEU A 65 4.56 -20.26 4.86
C LEU A 65 4.95 -21.03 3.59
N ALA A 66 5.42 -20.33 2.56
CA ALA A 66 5.92 -20.95 1.33
C ALA A 66 7.17 -21.82 1.60
N GLU A 67 8.09 -21.35 2.44
CA GLU A 67 9.26 -22.14 2.87
C GLU A 67 8.85 -23.40 3.62
N LEU A 68 7.88 -23.31 4.54
CA LEU A 68 7.33 -24.46 5.26
C LEU A 68 6.69 -25.47 4.32
N ARG A 69 5.89 -24.99 3.37
CA ARG A 69 5.28 -25.82 2.33
C ARG A 69 6.34 -26.52 1.49
N GLY A 70 7.37 -25.81 1.06
CA GLY A 70 8.49 -26.36 0.30
C GLY A 70 9.23 -27.46 1.07
N ARG A 71 9.56 -27.23 2.34
CA ARG A 71 10.20 -28.25 3.21
C ARG A 71 9.34 -29.50 3.36
N LEU A 72 8.03 -29.33 3.56
CA LEU A 72 7.11 -30.43 3.73
C LEU A 72 6.91 -31.22 2.41
N MET A 73 6.88 -30.53 1.27
CA MET A 73 6.87 -31.18 -0.05
C MET A 73 8.17 -31.93 -0.35
N ALA A 74 9.32 -31.40 0.05
CA ALA A 74 10.62 -32.05 -0.14
C ALA A 74 10.74 -33.36 0.65
N VAL A 75 10.13 -33.45 1.83
CA VAL A 75 10.13 -34.68 2.64
C VAL A 75 9.04 -35.66 2.23
N LYS A 76 7.95 -35.18 1.63
CA LYS A 76 6.82 -36.02 1.18
C LYS A 76 6.86 -36.39 -0.31
N GLY A 77 7.75 -35.79 -1.10
CA GLY A 77 7.93 -36.10 -2.53
C GLY A 77 9.25 -36.82 -2.77
N PRO A 78 9.28 -38.15 -3.01
CA PRO A 78 8.34 -38.88 -3.85
C PRO A 78 7.77 -40.13 -3.13
N ILE A 79 6.73 -39.98 -2.30
CA ILE A 79 5.95 -41.14 -1.88
C ILE A 79 4.59 -41.05 -2.55
N CYS A 80 4.53 -41.69 -3.72
CA CYS A 80 3.32 -41.98 -4.49
C CYS A 80 2.43 -43.04 -3.79
N ASP A 81 2.36 -43.02 -2.46
CA ASP A 81 1.52 -43.92 -1.67
C ASP A 81 0.49 -43.13 -0.85
N ARG A 82 -0.74 -43.61 -0.94
CA ARG A 82 -2.02 -42.94 -0.64
C ARG A 82 -2.30 -42.67 0.84
N THR A 83 -1.30 -42.39 1.67
CA THR A 83 -1.49 -42.17 3.13
C THR A 83 -0.76 -40.95 3.68
N VAL A 84 -0.19 -40.11 2.81
CA VAL A 84 0.47 -38.88 3.23
C VAL A 84 -0.57 -37.91 3.79
N ASP A 85 -0.58 -37.72 5.11
CA ASP A 85 -1.46 -36.74 5.78
C ASP A 85 -1.21 -35.33 5.21
N LEU A 86 -2.13 -34.84 4.38
CA LEU A 86 -2.09 -33.50 3.77
C LEU A 86 -2.60 -32.41 4.73
N GLY A 87 -3.04 -32.77 5.94
CA GLY A 87 -3.56 -31.85 6.94
C GLY A 87 -2.70 -30.60 7.14
N PRO A 88 -1.37 -30.71 7.32
CA PRO A 88 -0.49 -29.56 7.47
C PRO A 88 -0.45 -28.62 6.25
N ILE A 89 -0.59 -29.14 5.03
CA ILE A 89 -0.64 -28.30 3.80
C ILE A 89 -1.95 -27.54 3.74
N SER A 90 -3.06 -28.20 4.07
CA SER A 90 -4.37 -27.56 4.14
C SER A 90 -4.41 -26.45 5.20
N GLU A 91 -3.80 -26.68 6.37
CA GLU A 91 -3.64 -25.66 7.41
C GLU A 91 -2.77 -24.47 6.93
N ILE A 92 -1.66 -24.73 6.24
CA ILE A 92 -0.82 -23.67 5.64
C ILE A 92 -1.64 -22.82 4.64
N ASN A 93 -2.39 -23.45 3.73
CA ASN A 93 -3.21 -22.75 2.74
C ASN A 93 -4.34 -21.92 3.39
N GLU A 94 -4.86 -22.36 4.53
CA GLU A 94 -5.88 -21.64 5.27
C GLU A 94 -5.30 -20.40 5.96
N VAL A 95 -4.12 -20.53 6.59
CA VAL A 95 -3.41 -19.38 7.18
C VAL A 95 -3.01 -18.37 6.09
N GLU A 96 -2.54 -18.83 4.94
CA GLU A 96 -2.23 -17.97 3.79
C GLU A 96 -3.46 -17.18 3.31
N ARG A 97 -4.63 -17.83 3.20
CA ARG A 97 -5.88 -17.16 2.85
C ARG A 97 -6.30 -16.12 3.87
N GLN A 98 -6.13 -16.40 5.16
CA GLN A 98 -6.45 -15.45 6.24
C GLN A 98 -5.53 -14.23 6.20
N ILE A 99 -4.23 -14.39 5.92
CA ILE A 99 -3.28 -13.28 5.74
C ILE A 99 -3.71 -12.41 4.55
N ILE A 100 -4.02 -13.03 3.40
CA ILE A 100 -4.44 -12.30 2.20
C ILE A 100 -5.74 -11.51 2.47
N ALA A 101 -6.71 -12.13 3.16
CA ALA A 101 -7.97 -11.48 3.51
C ALA A 101 -7.77 -10.28 4.46
N GLU A 102 -6.88 -10.41 5.45
CA GLU A 102 -6.63 -9.34 6.41
C GLU A 102 -5.85 -8.17 5.82
N VAL A 103 -4.79 -8.46 5.05
CA VAL A 103 -4.02 -7.43 4.32
C VAL A 103 -4.91 -6.69 3.33
N SER A 104 -5.87 -7.38 2.70
CA SER A 104 -6.83 -6.76 1.78
C SER A 104 -7.90 -5.90 2.48
N ARG A 105 -8.23 -6.20 3.74
CA ARG A 105 -9.22 -5.44 4.53
C ARG A 105 -8.65 -4.18 5.18
N HIS A 106 -7.33 -4.08 5.36
CA HIS A 106 -6.68 -3.02 6.14
C HIS A 106 -5.84 -1.99 5.31
N PRO A 107 -6.38 -1.25 4.31
CA PRO A 107 -5.65 -0.10 3.78
C PRO A 107 -5.85 1.21 4.56
N ARG A 108 -6.84 1.30 5.49
CA ARG A 108 -7.31 2.63 5.94
C ARG A 108 -7.39 2.92 7.43
N GLN A 109 -7.47 1.95 8.33
CA GLN A 109 -7.62 2.25 9.75
C GLN A 109 -7.02 1.13 10.58
N SER A 110 -5.86 1.35 11.19
CA SER A 110 -5.50 0.56 12.35
C SER A 110 -4.68 1.39 13.31
N GLY A 111 -5.31 1.75 14.42
CA GLY A 111 -4.58 2.16 15.61
C GLY A 111 -3.72 0.98 16.06
N ASN A 112 -2.46 1.27 16.36
CA ASN A 112 -1.34 0.34 16.62
C ASN A 112 -1.63 -0.95 17.42
N ASN A 113 -2.71 -1.01 18.20
CA ASN A 113 -3.01 -2.14 19.06
C ASN A 113 -3.57 -3.35 18.31
N ASN A 114 -4.45 -3.16 17.31
CA ASN A 114 -5.11 -4.29 16.64
C ASN A 114 -4.17 -5.03 15.67
N ASP A 115 -3.35 -4.28 14.91
CA ASP A 115 -2.33 -4.86 14.03
C ASP A 115 -1.33 -5.72 14.82
N SER A 116 -0.92 -5.24 16.01
CA SER A 116 0.04 -5.94 16.85
C SER A 116 -0.51 -7.28 17.38
N ASN A 117 -1.80 -7.33 17.68
CA ASN A 117 -2.46 -8.55 18.15
C ASN A 117 -2.67 -9.56 17.03
N PHE A 118 -3.02 -9.09 15.82
CA PHE A 118 -3.13 -9.96 14.65
C PHE A 118 -1.78 -10.58 14.28
N MET A 119 -0.73 -9.76 14.16
CA MET A 119 0.61 -10.26 13.81
C MET A 119 1.14 -11.24 14.86
N ARG A 120 0.93 -10.98 16.17
CA ARG A 120 1.27 -11.94 17.23
C ARG A 120 0.52 -13.25 17.11
N SER A 121 -0.79 -13.20 16.85
CA SER A 121 -1.61 -14.40 16.64
C SER A 121 -1.11 -15.22 15.45
N LEU A 122 -0.75 -14.53 14.37
CA LEU A 122 -0.21 -15.14 13.15
C LEU A 122 1.17 -15.78 13.40
N ASP A 123 2.07 -15.09 14.10
CA ASP A 123 3.38 -15.62 14.47
C ASP A 123 3.23 -16.87 15.34
N THR A 124 2.33 -16.84 16.33
CA THR A 124 2.07 -17.99 17.22
C THR A 124 1.59 -19.21 16.42
N ARG A 125 0.63 -19.02 15.50
CA ARG A 125 0.15 -20.09 14.60
C ARG A 125 1.22 -20.58 13.65
N THR A 126 2.06 -19.68 13.14
CA THR A 126 3.17 -20.04 12.26
C THR A 126 4.20 -20.88 13.02
N LEU A 127 4.49 -20.55 14.29
CA LEU A 127 5.35 -21.33 15.18
C LEU A 127 4.78 -22.71 15.49
N ASP A 128 3.48 -22.82 15.79
CA ASP A 128 2.80 -24.10 15.98
C ASP A 128 2.89 -24.97 14.72
N LEU A 129 2.73 -24.37 13.53
CA LEU A 129 2.90 -25.07 12.25
C LEU A 129 4.35 -25.50 12.03
N ILE A 130 5.33 -24.65 12.32
CA ILE A 130 6.75 -25.00 12.28
C ILE A 130 7.02 -26.21 13.18
N GLU A 131 6.48 -26.21 14.40
CA GLU A 131 6.67 -27.31 15.35
C GLU A 131 6.00 -28.59 14.87
N LYS A 132 4.74 -28.53 14.40
CA LYS A 132 4.05 -29.67 13.79
C LYS A 132 4.82 -30.25 12.60
N VAL A 133 5.30 -29.40 11.70
CA VAL A 133 6.11 -29.81 10.56
C VAL A 133 7.41 -30.47 11.05
N ASN A 134 8.15 -29.85 11.97
CA ASN A 134 9.38 -30.42 12.52
C ASN A 134 9.16 -31.77 13.23
N ARG A 135 8.05 -31.95 13.95
CA ARG A 135 7.68 -33.25 14.54
C ARG A 135 7.50 -34.31 13.46
N LEU A 136 6.79 -33.97 12.38
CA LEU A 136 6.61 -34.88 11.23
C LEU A 136 7.92 -35.19 10.50
N LEU A 137 8.84 -34.22 10.45
CA LEU A 137 10.17 -34.39 9.84
C LEU A 137 11.10 -35.28 10.68
N ASN A 138 10.99 -35.24 12.01
CA ASN A 138 11.85 -36.00 12.93
C ASN A 138 11.33 -37.43 13.20
N THR A 139 10.12 -37.78 12.75
CA THR A 139 9.53 -39.11 12.89
C THR A 139 9.75 -40.04 11.68
N GLY A 140 10.44 -39.57 10.64
CA GLY A 140 10.89 -40.39 9.50
C GLY A 140 12.38 -40.68 9.58
#